data_AF-A0A183I074-F1
#
_entry.id   AF-A0A183I074-F1
#
_cell.length_a   1.000
_cell.length_b   1.000
_cell.length_c   1.000
_cell.angle_alpha   90.00
_cell.angle_beta   90.00
_cell.angle_gamma   90.00
#
_symmetry.space_group_name_H-M   'P 1'
#
loop_
_entity.id
_entity.type
_entity.pdbx_description
1 polymer ?
#
loop_
_entity_poly.entity_id
_entity_poly.type
_entity_poly.pdbx_seq_one_letter_code
_entity_poly.pdbx_strand_id
1 'polypeptide(L)'
;MKGSANEAGAVSVMKTTRTPIELSSWPDFIEERIALFDKLMAKYHEEIAAKKPEKIKITLPNGKELEGKSWLTTPLMIAEQISQGLADSAVVAKVNGEVWDLDRPLECDATLQILKFDDDEGKQVFWHSSAHIMGEAMERYCGGHLCYGPPISEGFYYDMWKEDKQPFERLVVSKEDLLQMFKYNKFKVRIIEEKITTPFTTVYRCGPLIDLCRGPHVRHTGKVK
;
A
#
# COMPACT_ATOMS: atom_id res chain seq x y z
N MET A 1 27.71 38.62 -8.26
CA MET A 1 26.36 38.44 -8.85
C MET A 1 26.42 37.35 -9.89
N LYS A 2 25.81 36.18 -9.60
CA LYS A 2 25.24 35.22 -10.56
C LYS A 2 24.53 34.17 -9.69
N GLY A 3 23.24 34.37 -9.49
CA GLY A 3 22.36 33.42 -8.84
C GLY A 3 22.01 32.33 -9.85
N SER A 4 22.28 31.08 -9.49
CA SER A 4 21.75 29.91 -10.18
C SER A 4 20.31 29.73 -9.71
N ALA A 5 19.37 29.88 -10.64
CA ALA A 5 17.97 29.53 -10.43
C ALA A 5 17.88 28.01 -10.22
N ASN A 6 17.18 27.61 -9.17
CA ASN A 6 16.88 26.22 -8.87
C ASN A 6 15.80 25.75 -9.85
N GLU A 7 16.07 24.68 -10.59
CA GLU A 7 15.10 24.05 -11.50
C GLU A 7 13.95 23.46 -10.68
N ALA A 8 12.73 23.93 -10.97
CA ALA A 8 11.50 23.34 -10.47
C ALA A 8 11.37 21.92 -11.05
N GLY A 9 11.15 20.94 -10.17
CA GLY A 9 11.10 19.52 -10.51
C GLY A 9 10.13 19.22 -11.64
N ALA A 10 10.67 18.69 -12.74
CA ALA A 10 9.88 18.10 -13.81
C ALA A 10 9.10 16.91 -13.25
N VAL A 11 7.77 16.90 -13.46
CA VAL A 11 6.92 15.74 -13.18
C VAL A 11 7.35 14.63 -14.15
N SER A 12 8.14 13.68 -13.65
CA SER A 12 8.49 12.47 -14.36
C SER A 12 7.22 11.65 -14.53
N VAL A 13 6.70 11.57 -15.76
CA VAL A 13 5.67 10.60 -16.12
C VAL A 13 6.26 9.22 -15.85
N MET A 14 5.87 8.58 -14.75
CA MET A 14 6.31 7.22 -14.44
C MET A 14 5.83 6.29 -15.57
N LYS A 15 6.76 5.84 -16.41
CA LYS A 15 6.48 4.81 -17.41
C LYS A 15 6.36 3.47 -16.70
N THR A 16 5.13 3.05 -16.42
CA THR A 16 4.85 1.72 -15.90
C THR A 16 5.24 0.67 -16.95
N THR A 17 6.22 -0.18 -16.66
CA THR A 17 6.64 -1.27 -17.55
C THR A 17 5.76 -2.51 -17.30
N ARG A 18 5.28 -3.15 -18.38
CA ARG A 18 4.50 -4.39 -18.32
C ARG A 18 5.42 -5.61 -18.21
N THR A 19 5.07 -6.56 -17.35
CA THR A 19 5.71 -7.89 -17.25
C THR A 19 4.92 -8.97 -18.01
N PRO A 20 5.54 -10.12 -18.39
CA PRO A 20 4.88 -11.18 -19.15
C PRO A 20 3.70 -11.88 -18.47
N ILE A 21 3.54 -11.66 -17.16
CA ILE A 21 2.53 -12.27 -16.28
C ILE A 21 1.35 -11.33 -16.02
N GLU A 22 1.43 -10.06 -16.43
CA GLU A 22 0.32 -9.12 -16.35
C GLU A 22 -0.78 -9.47 -17.36
N LEU A 23 -2.00 -8.99 -17.08
CA LEU A 23 -3.09 -9.10 -18.04
C LEU A 23 -2.68 -8.46 -19.37
N SER A 24 -2.84 -9.24 -20.45
CA SER A 24 -2.47 -8.84 -21.82
C SER A 24 -3.24 -7.61 -22.32
N SER A 25 -4.40 -7.34 -21.71
CA SER A 25 -5.08 -6.05 -21.72
C SER A 25 -5.46 -5.70 -20.28
N TRP A 26 -4.95 -4.58 -19.77
CA TRP A 26 -5.47 -4.02 -18.52
C TRP A 26 -6.93 -3.61 -18.68
N PRO A 27 -7.71 -3.56 -17.59
CA PRO A 27 -9.03 -2.97 -17.63
C PRO A 27 -9.01 -1.52 -18.14
N ASP A 28 -9.96 -1.16 -19.01
CA ASP A 28 -10.02 0.17 -19.66
C ASP A 28 -10.06 1.33 -18.65
N PHE A 29 -10.69 1.11 -17.48
CA PHE A 29 -10.78 2.12 -16.43
C PHE A 29 -9.42 2.59 -15.91
N ILE A 30 -8.35 1.80 -16.06
CA ILE A 30 -7.01 2.17 -15.59
C ILE A 30 -6.48 3.36 -16.39
N GLU A 31 -6.59 3.32 -17.72
CA GLU A 31 -6.09 4.39 -18.60
C GLU A 31 -6.93 5.67 -18.44
N GLU A 32 -8.25 5.55 -18.37
CA GLU A 32 -9.15 6.68 -18.14
C GLU A 32 -8.89 7.35 -16.78
N ARG A 33 -8.69 6.55 -15.72
CA ARG A 33 -8.38 7.04 -14.37
C ARG A 33 -7.05 7.79 -14.32
N ILE A 34 -6.01 7.27 -14.99
CA ILE A 34 -4.70 7.94 -15.07
C ILE A 34 -4.83 9.28 -15.79
N ALA A 35 -5.49 9.30 -16.95
CA ALA A 35 -5.66 10.54 -17.72
C ALA A 35 -6.42 11.62 -16.92
N LEU A 36 -7.46 11.24 -16.18
CA LEU A 36 -8.18 12.15 -15.29
C LEU A 36 -7.30 12.63 -14.13
N PHE A 37 -6.55 11.73 -13.49
CA PHE A 37 -5.65 12.06 -12.40
C PHE A 37 -4.59 13.06 -12.83
N ASP A 38 -3.89 12.80 -13.95
CA ASP A 38 -2.84 13.68 -14.49
C ASP A 38 -3.38 15.09 -14.78
N LYS A 39 -4.57 15.17 -15.37
CA LYS A 39 -5.24 16.46 -15.62
C LYS A 39 -5.53 17.23 -14.31
N LEU A 40 -6.04 16.55 -13.29
CA LEU A 40 -6.37 17.17 -12.01
C LEU A 40 -5.09 17.56 -11.24
N MET A 41 -4.06 16.72 -11.30
CA MET A 41 -2.76 17.00 -10.69
C MET A 41 -2.07 18.20 -11.32
N ALA A 42 -2.14 18.36 -12.64
CA ALA A 42 -1.62 19.55 -13.32
C ALA A 42 -2.30 20.83 -12.79
N LYS A 43 -3.63 20.82 -12.67
CA LYS A 43 -4.39 21.94 -12.10
C LYS A 43 -4.01 22.20 -10.63
N TYR A 44 -3.88 21.15 -9.83
CA TYR A 44 -3.47 21.26 -8.43
C TYR A 44 -2.08 21.89 -8.30
N HIS A 45 -1.12 21.47 -9.13
CA HIS A 45 0.23 22.06 -9.15
C HIS A 45 0.21 23.55 -9.52
N GLU A 46 -0.62 23.97 -10.49
CA GLU A 46 -0.82 25.39 -10.80
C GLU A 46 -1.40 26.17 -9.61
N GLU A 47 -2.40 25.61 -8.92
CA GLU A 47 -3.02 26.22 -7.75
C GLU A 47 -2.03 26.38 -6.58
N ILE A 48 -1.17 25.38 -6.34
CA ILE A 48 -0.11 25.44 -5.33
C ILE A 48 0.99 26.41 -5.73
N ALA A 49 1.44 26.41 -6.99
CA ALA A 49 2.45 27.34 -7.48
C ALA A 49 2.02 28.81 -7.42
N ALA A 50 0.70 29.07 -7.49
CA ALA A 50 0.13 30.40 -7.32
C ALA A 50 0.08 30.88 -5.85
N LYS A 51 0.27 29.99 -4.87
CA LYS A 51 0.32 30.37 -3.45
C LYS A 51 1.57 31.19 -3.18
N LYS A 52 1.44 32.21 -2.33
CA LYS A 52 2.56 33.06 -1.92
C LYS A 52 3.25 32.44 -0.71
N PRO A 53 4.54 32.08 -0.80
CA PRO A 53 5.27 31.54 0.34
C PRO A 53 5.54 32.64 1.37
N GLU A 54 5.11 32.41 2.60
CA GLU A 54 5.34 33.30 3.75
C GLU A 54 6.24 32.60 4.76
N LYS A 55 6.97 33.38 5.58
CA LYS A 55 7.80 32.79 6.63
C LYS A 55 6.91 32.13 7.67
N ILE A 56 7.25 30.90 8.04
CA ILE A 56 6.55 30.14 9.08
C ILE A 56 7.55 29.60 10.09
N LYS A 57 7.03 29.33 11.29
CA LYS A 57 7.76 28.73 12.40
C LYS A 57 7.33 27.27 12.60
N ILE A 58 8.31 26.37 12.66
CA ILE A 58 8.10 24.95 12.88
C ILE A 58 8.67 24.58 14.26
N THR A 59 7.79 24.16 15.18
CA THR A 59 8.17 23.77 16.54
C THR A 59 8.31 22.25 16.63
N LEU A 60 9.51 21.78 17.00
CA LEU A 60 9.83 20.36 17.19
C LEU A 60 9.47 19.90 18.62
N PRO A 61 9.38 18.58 18.89
CA PRO A 61 8.95 18.06 20.19
C PRO A 61 9.88 18.42 21.36
N ASN A 62 11.16 18.68 21.07
CA ASN A 62 12.14 19.14 22.05
C ASN A 62 12.06 20.67 22.33
N GLY A 63 11.06 21.35 21.77
CA GLY A 63 10.88 22.80 21.87
C GLY A 63 11.79 23.62 20.94
N LYS A 64 12.66 22.98 20.16
CA LYS A 64 13.48 23.68 19.15
C LYS A 64 12.56 24.20 18.05
N GLU A 65 12.80 25.43 17.64
CA GLU A 65 12.09 26.06 16.53
C GLU A 65 12.99 26.16 15.31
N LEU A 66 12.42 25.88 14.15
CA LEU A 66 13.04 26.02 12.84
C LEU A 66 12.22 26.98 11.98
N GLU A 67 12.89 27.72 11.10
CA GLU A 67 12.22 28.57 10.13
C GLU A 67 11.94 27.79 8.85
N GLY A 68 10.79 28.07 8.24
CA GLY A 68 10.41 27.54 6.93
C GLY A 68 9.65 28.57 6.10
N LYS A 69 9.17 28.14 4.95
CA LYS A 69 8.26 28.90 4.10
C LYS A 69 6.99 28.10 3.83
N SER A 70 5.84 28.72 4.03
CA SER A 70 4.56 28.08 3.70
C SER A 70 4.52 27.70 2.22
N TRP A 71 3.82 26.62 1.90
CA TRP A 71 3.67 26.08 0.55
C TRP A 71 4.96 25.60 -0.13
N LEU A 72 6.11 25.65 0.57
CA LEU A 72 7.42 25.20 0.07
C LEU A 72 8.11 24.21 1.00
N THR A 73 8.19 24.52 2.29
CA THR A 73 8.87 23.66 3.27
C THR A 73 8.00 22.44 3.58
N THR A 74 8.57 21.25 3.43
CA THR A 74 7.90 19.98 3.75
C THR A 74 8.46 19.36 5.04
N PRO A 75 7.74 18.45 5.69
CA PRO A 75 8.29 17.67 6.80
C PRO A 75 9.59 16.93 6.46
N LEU A 76 9.72 16.38 5.24
CA LEU A 76 10.94 15.71 4.79
C LEU A 76 12.15 16.65 4.81
N MET A 77 11.99 17.87 4.27
CA MET A 77 13.05 18.88 4.29
C MET A 77 13.49 19.25 5.72
N ILE A 78 12.55 19.27 6.67
CA ILE A 78 12.88 19.49 8.08
C ILE A 78 13.62 18.28 8.68
N ALA A 79 13.21 17.05 8.34
CA ALA A 79 13.90 15.84 8.78
C ALA A 79 15.35 15.80 8.27
N GLU A 80 15.58 16.15 7.00
CA GLU A 80 16.91 16.26 6.38
C GLU A 80 17.79 17.30 7.08
N GLN A 81 17.23 18.46 7.44
CA GLN A 81 17.94 19.49 8.20
C GLN A 81 18.35 19.03 9.61
N ILE A 82 17.60 18.11 10.21
CA ILE A 82 17.95 17.53 11.52
C ILE A 82 19.07 16.50 11.34
N SER A 83 18.87 15.52 10.47
CA SER A 83 19.89 14.53 10.08
C SER A 83 19.39 13.64 8.94
N GLN A 84 20.29 13.20 8.07
CA GLN A 84 19.96 12.24 7.01
C GLN A 84 19.33 10.94 7.55
N GLY A 85 19.85 10.39 8.65
CA GLY A 85 19.30 9.17 9.24
C GLY A 85 17.87 9.32 9.77
N LEU A 86 17.45 10.53 10.16
CA LEU A 86 16.05 10.80 10.50
C LEU A 86 15.18 10.83 9.25
N ALA A 87 15.63 11.51 8.18
CA ALA A 87 14.92 11.54 6.90
C ALA A 87 14.74 10.14 6.31
N ASP A 88 15.81 9.33 6.30
CA ASP A 88 15.77 7.96 5.76
C ASP A 88 14.87 7.00 6.56
N SER A 89 14.69 7.27 7.86
CA SER A 89 13.84 6.44 8.74
C SER A 89 12.43 7.01 8.94
N ALA A 90 12.12 8.17 8.36
CA ALA A 90 10.82 8.79 8.44
C ALA A 90 9.80 8.00 7.62
N VAL A 91 8.63 7.72 8.22
CA VAL A 91 7.50 7.08 7.52
C VAL A 91 6.43 8.11 7.19
N VAL A 92 6.10 8.96 8.16
CA VAL A 92 5.08 10.00 8.03
C VAL A 92 5.38 11.13 9.01
N ALA A 93 4.75 12.29 8.84
CA ALA A 93 4.80 13.36 9.81
C ALA A 93 3.48 13.46 10.59
N LYS A 94 3.57 14.09 11.76
CA LYS A 94 2.42 14.61 12.50
C LYS A 94 2.54 16.12 12.59
N VAL A 95 1.62 16.83 11.95
CA VAL A 95 1.60 18.29 11.85
C VAL A 95 0.38 18.80 12.60
N ASN A 96 0.58 19.62 13.63
CA ASN A 96 -0.52 20.14 14.46
C ASN A 96 -1.42 19.05 15.06
N GLY A 97 -0.87 17.86 15.32
CA GLY A 97 -1.61 16.72 15.86
C GLY A 97 -2.29 15.83 14.81
N GLU A 98 -2.17 16.14 13.52
CA GLU A 98 -2.75 15.35 12.42
C GLU A 98 -1.67 14.66 11.59
N VAL A 99 -1.96 13.47 11.08
CA VAL A 99 -1.06 12.73 10.18
C VAL A 99 -0.91 13.48 8.86
N TRP A 100 0.33 13.60 8.38
CA TRP A 100 0.70 14.47 7.27
C TRP A 100 1.80 13.85 6.41
N ASP A 101 1.65 13.90 5.09
CA ASP A 101 2.63 13.32 4.15
C ASP A 101 3.98 14.04 4.23
N LEU A 102 5.08 13.29 4.09
CA LEU A 102 6.42 13.85 4.21
C LEU A 102 6.75 14.90 3.15
N ASP A 103 6.18 14.77 1.96
CA ASP A 103 6.36 15.69 0.83
C ASP A 103 5.28 16.75 0.72
N ARG A 104 4.24 16.71 1.57
CA ARG A 104 3.17 17.71 1.57
C ARG A 104 3.69 19.00 2.24
N PRO A 105 3.69 20.16 1.55
CA PRO A 105 4.18 21.41 2.13
C PRO A 105 3.37 21.85 3.35
N LEU A 106 4.04 22.47 4.32
CA LEU A 106 3.42 23.12 5.47
C LEU A 106 2.75 24.42 5.04
N GLU A 107 1.56 24.70 5.58
CA GLU A 107 0.72 25.81 5.11
C GLU A 107 0.81 27.04 6.03
N CYS A 108 1.18 26.84 7.30
CA CYS A 108 1.27 27.86 8.34
C CYS A 108 2.28 27.45 9.43
N ASP A 109 2.39 28.25 10.49
CA ASP A 109 3.10 27.85 11.71
C ASP A 109 2.58 26.50 12.22
N ALA A 110 3.51 25.62 12.58
CA ALA A 110 3.15 24.24 12.87
C ALA A 110 4.00 23.61 13.97
N THR A 111 3.38 22.73 14.76
CA THR A 111 4.12 21.71 15.49
C THR A 111 4.40 20.54 14.56
N LEU A 112 5.61 20.01 14.61
CA LEU A 112 6.04 18.92 13.74
C LEU A 112 6.69 17.80 14.55
N GLN A 113 6.18 16.60 14.37
CA GLN A 113 6.81 15.36 14.82
C GLN A 113 7.03 14.44 13.63
N ILE A 114 8.25 13.91 13.49
CA ILE A 114 8.56 12.88 12.51
C ILE A 114 8.28 11.52 13.15
N LEU A 115 7.42 10.72 12.51
CA LEU A 115 7.06 9.38 12.96
C LEU A 115 7.84 8.34 12.14
N LYS A 116 8.31 7.32 12.83
CA LYS A 116 9.01 6.16 12.28
C LYS A 116 8.09 4.95 12.29
N PHE A 117 8.58 3.84 11.74
CA PHE A 117 7.83 2.59 11.74
C PHE A 117 7.47 2.08 13.13
N ASP A 118 8.24 2.39 14.17
CA ASP A 118 7.94 1.89 15.52
C ASP A 118 6.77 2.64 16.19
N ASP A 119 6.40 3.82 15.69
CA ASP A 119 5.26 4.59 16.16
C ASP A 119 3.94 3.99 15.62
N ASP A 120 2.89 3.94 16.45
CA ASP A 120 1.62 3.30 16.08
C ASP A 120 1.00 3.92 14.82
N GLU A 121 0.93 5.25 14.73
CA GLU A 121 0.45 5.96 13.52
C GLU A 121 1.38 5.73 12.32
N GLY A 122 2.69 5.59 12.56
CA GLY A 122 3.66 5.23 11.52
C GLY A 122 3.40 3.83 10.93
N LYS A 123 3.11 2.84 11.77
CA LYS A 123 2.69 1.49 11.31
C LYS A 123 1.41 1.53 10.51
N GLN A 124 0.41 2.27 10.97
CA GLN A 124 -0.87 2.39 10.27
C GLN A 124 -0.70 2.97 8.86
N VAL A 125 0.09 4.03 8.71
CA VAL A 125 0.39 4.62 7.39
C VAL A 125 1.19 3.66 6.53
N PHE A 126 2.22 3.00 7.09
CA PHE A 126 3.01 2.01 6.35
C PHE A 126 2.15 0.86 5.81
N TRP A 127 1.27 0.31 6.66
CA TRP A 127 0.37 -0.77 6.28
C TRP A 127 -0.70 -0.32 5.29
N HIS A 128 -1.19 0.91 5.39
CA HIS A 128 -2.11 1.49 4.41
C HIS A 128 -1.44 1.59 3.03
N SER A 129 -0.21 2.08 2.95
CA SER A 129 0.56 2.11 1.71
C SER A 129 0.82 0.70 1.15
N SER A 130 1.12 -0.25 2.03
CA SER A 130 1.33 -1.65 1.65
C SER A 130 0.07 -2.28 1.05
N ALA A 131 -1.12 -1.91 1.57
CA ALA A 131 -2.39 -2.31 0.97
C ALA A 131 -2.50 -1.78 -0.46
N HIS A 132 -2.29 -0.48 -0.70
CA HIS A 132 -2.37 0.09 -2.05
C HIS A 132 -1.41 -0.57 -3.06
N ILE A 133 -0.19 -0.93 -2.62
CA ILE A 133 0.76 -1.70 -3.46
C ILE A 133 0.17 -3.07 -3.84
N MET A 134 -0.43 -3.77 -2.88
CA MET A 134 -1.12 -5.04 -3.16
C MET A 134 -2.33 -4.85 -4.08
N GLY A 135 -3.10 -3.78 -3.87
CA GLY A 135 -4.26 -3.43 -4.70
C GLY A 135 -3.87 -3.17 -6.16
N GLU A 136 -2.79 -2.43 -6.40
CA GLU A 136 -2.26 -2.17 -7.74
C GLU A 136 -1.94 -3.47 -8.49
N ALA A 137 -1.28 -4.41 -7.81
CA ALA A 137 -1.01 -5.73 -8.37
C ALA A 137 -2.31 -6.53 -8.61
N MET A 138 -3.27 -6.45 -7.71
CA MET A 138 -4.56 -7.13 -7.85
C MET A 138 -5.36 -6.64 -9.07
N GLU A 139 -5.37 -5.34 -9.36
CA GLU A 139 -6.00 -4.81 -10.58
C GLU A 139 -5.26 -5.26 -11.84
N ARG A 140 -3.92 -5.16 -11.87
CA ARG A 140 -3.11 -5.45 -13.07
C ARG A 140 -2.98 -6.93 -13.42
N TYR A 141 -2.89 -7.79 -12.41
CA TYR A 141 -2.64 -9.23 -12.59
C TYR A 141 -3.90 -10.06 -12.45
N CYS A 142 -4.87 -9.64 -11.63
CA CYS A 142 -6.07 -10.43 -11.36
C CYS A 142 -7.34 -9.85 -12.00
N GLY A 143 -7.31 -8.59 -12.46
CA GLY A 143 -8.45 -7.95 -13.14
C GLY A 143 -9.65 -7.74 -12.21
N GLY A 144 -9.38 -7.57 -10.92
CA GLY A 144 -10.40 -7.27 -9.92
C GLY A 144 -10.72 -5.78 -9.83
N HIS A 145 -11.84 -5.48 -9.19
CA HIS A 145 -12.19 -4.14 -8.73
C HIS A 145 -11.89 -4.04 -7.24
N LEU A 146 -10.99 -3.14 -6.86
CA LEU A 146 -10.64 -2.88 -5.47
C LEU A 146 -11.86 -2.35 -4.69
N CYS A 147 -12.04 -2.80 -3.45
CA CYS A 147 -13.18 -2.41 -2.62
C CYS A 147 -12.71 -1.67 -1.34
N TYR A 148 -12.03 -2.34 -0.42
CA TYR A 148 -11.62 -1.85 0.89
C TYR A 148 -10.27 -2.46 1.30
N GLY A 149 -9.35 -1.60 1.74
CA GLY A 149 -8.00 -2.03 2.10
C GLY A 149 -7.40 -1.22 3.25
N PRO A 150 -8.01 -1.22 4.44
CA PRO A 150 -7.48 -0.49 5.57
C PRO A 150 -6.27 -1.20 6.18
N PRO A 151 -5.39 -0.46 6.88
CA PRO A 151 -4.52 -1.06 7.86
C PRO A 151 -5.36 -1.64 9.02
N ILE A 152 -4.81 -2.66 9.69
CA ILE A 152 -5.35 -3.29 10.90
C ILE A 152 -4.27 -3.33 11.98
N SER A 153 -4.58 -3.81 13.18
CA SER A 153 -3.62 -3.80 14.30
C SER A 153 -2.33 -4.58 14.04
N GLU A 154 -2.40 -5.62 13.20
CA GLU A 154 -1.29 -6.55 12.93
C GLU A 154 -0.87 -6.58 11.45
N GLY A 155 -1.23 -5.57 10.65
CA GLY A 155 -0.91 -5.55 9.23
C GLY A 155 -1.93 -4.83 8.37
N PHE A 156 -2.25 -5.39 7.21
CA PHE A 156 -3.22 -4.86 6.25
C PHE A 156 -3.88 -6.00 5.47
N TYR A 157 -5.01 -5.69 4.85
CA TYR A 157 -5.59 -6.47 3.78
C TYR A 157 -6.06 -5.53 2.67
N TYR A 158 -6.42 -6.10 1.53
CA TYR A 158 -7.16 -5.42 0.48
C TYR A 158 -8.08 -6.44 -0.14
N ASP A 159 -9.38 -6.18 -0.15
CA ASP A 159 -10.33 -7.01 -0.86
C ASP A 159 -10.56 -6.49 -2.29
N MET A 160 -10.85 -7.43 -3.18
CA MET A 160 -11.24 -7.13 -4.54
C MET A 160 -12.46 -7.95 -4.89
N TRP A 161 -13.34 -7.31 -5.63
CA TRP A 161 -14.42 -7.98 -6.30
C TRP A 161 -13.96 -8.44 -7.69
N LYS A 162 -14.38 -9.64 -8.11
CA LYS A 162 -14.20 -10.14 -9.47
C LYS A 162 -15.52 -10.73 -9.94
N GLU A 163 -15.81 -10.59 -11.23
CA GLU A 163 -17.03 -11.11 -11.84
C GLU A 163 -17.16 -12.64 -11.68
N ASP A 164 -16.03 -13.35 -11.81
CA ASP A 164 -15.98 -14.81 -11.67
C ASP A 164 -16.24 -15.26 -10.23
N LYS A 165 -17.38 -15.92 -10.03
CA LYS A 165 -17.79 -16.50 -8.75
C LYS A 165 -17.33 -17.95 -8.64
N GLN A 166 -16.07 -18.14 -8.25
CA GLN A 166 -15.53 -19.49 -8.06
C GLN A 166 -16.17 -20.15 -6.82
N PRO A 167 -16.73 -21.37 -6.96
CA PRO A 167 -17.30 -22.09 -5.83
C PRO A 167 -16.19 -22.60 -4.90
N PHE A 168 -16.51 -22.67 -3.60
CA PHE A 168 -15.69 -23.41 -2.64
C PHE A 168 -16.21 -24.84 -2.56
N GLU A 169 -15.42 -25.80 -3.04
CA GLU A 169 -15.79 -27.21 -3.10
C GLU A 169 -15.05 -28.00 -2.02
N ARG A 170 -15.78 -28.67 -1.13
CA ARG A 170 -15.20 -29.49 -0.06
C ARG A 170 -14.99 -30.92 -0.54
N LEU A 171 -13.83 -31.50 -0.24
CA LEU A 171 -13.57 -32.92 -0.42
C LEU A 171 -12.95 -33.52 0.85
N VAL A 172 -13.43 -34.70 1.27
CA VAL A 172 -12.76 -35.52 2.28
C VAL A 172 -11.80 -36.44 1.56
N VAL A 173 -10.53 -36.42 1.97
CA VAL A 173 -9.42 -37.11 1.29
C VAL A 173 -8.59 -37.90 2.28
N SER A 174 -7.98 -38.98 1.83
CA SER A 174 -7.05 -39.77 2.65
C SER A 174 -5.72 -39.04 2.83
N LYS A 175 -4.96 -39.40 3.88
CA LYS A 175 -3.60 -38.87 4.08
C LYS A 175 -2.66 -39.24 2.92
N GLU A 176 -2.83 -40.43 2.33
CA GLU A 176 -2.04 -40.89 1.18
C GLU A 176 -2.28 -40.02 -0.06
N ASP A 177 -3.56 -39.79 -0.40
CA ASP A 177 -3.93 -38.94 -1.54
C ASP A 177 -3.43 -37.51 -1.37
N LEU A 178 -3.42 -36.99 -0.13
CA LEU A 178 -2.85 -35.68 0.18
C LEU A 178 -1.35 -35.59 -0.07
N LEU A 179 -0.60 -36.60 0.38
CA LEU A 179 0.85 -36.67 0.14
C LEU A 179 1.13 -36.71 -1.37
N GLN A 180 0.32 -37.45 -2.12
CA GLN A 180 0.44 -37.49 -3.58
C GLN A 180 0.08 -36.16 -4.24
N MET A 181 -1.01 -35.51 -3.80
CA MET A 181 -1.49 -34.23 -4.34
C MET A 181 -0.48 -33.10 -4.11
N PHE A 182 0.14 -33.06 -2.94
CA PHE A 182 1.08 -31.99 -2.54
C PHE A 182 2.55 -32.41 -2.63
N LYS A 183 2.88 -33.51 -3.30
CA LYS A 183 4.25 -34.08 -3.35
C LYS A 183 5.33 -33.09 -3.81
N TYR A 184 4.95 -32.09 -4.61
CA TYR A 184 5.86 -31.06 -5.12
C TYR A 184 6.21 -29.98 -4.07
N ASN A 185 5.43 -29.87 -2.98
CA ASN A 185 5.56 -28.83 -1.98
C ASN A 185 6.01 -29.43 -0.63
N LYS A 186 7.33 -29.41 -0.38
CA LYS A 186 7.93 -29.95 0.85
C LYS A 186 7.34 -29.37 2.15
N PHE A 187 6.85 -28.13 2.14
CA PHE A 187 6.26 -27.51 3.32
C PHE A 187 4.86 -28.06 3.60
N LYS A 188 4.05 -28.27 2.55
CA LYS A 188 2.73 -28.92 2.69
C LYS A 188 2.88 -30.38 3.10
N VAL A 189 3.83 -31.12 2.51
CA VAL A 189 4.14 -32.51 2.90
C VAL A 189 4.47 -32.60 4.38
N ARG A 190 5.40 -31.76 4.87
CA ARG A 190 5.73 -31.68 6.30
C ARG A 190 4.51 -31.40 7.18
N ILE A 191 3.66 -30.44 6.81
CA ILE A 191 2.42 -30.14 7.53
C ILE A 191 1.48 -31.35 7.56
N ILE A 192 1.35 -32.07 6.45
CA ILE A 192 0.51 -33.27 6.37
C ILE A 192 1.06 -34.38 7.28
N GLU A 193 2.36 -34.61 7.25
CA GLU A 193 3.02 -35.64 8.07
C GLU A 193 2.88 -35.34 9.57
N GLU A 194 3.20 -34.11 9.98
CA GLU A 194 3.25 -33.69 11.39
C GLU A 194 1.86 -33.42 11.99
N LYS A 195 0.94 -32.79 11.24
CA LYS A 195 -0.31 -32.26 11.80
C LYS A 195 -1.55 -33.10 11.49
N ILE A 196 -1.48 -34.02 10.53
CA ILE A 196 -2.62 -34.88 10.18
C ILE A 196 -2.41 -36.25 10.79
N THR A 197 -3.03 -36.45 11.95
CA THR A 197 -2.98 -37.69 12.74
C THR A 197 -4.12 -38.66 12.43
N THR A 198 -5.08 -38.25 11.60
CA THR A 198 -6.24 -39.05 11.18
C THR A 198 -6.03 -39.64 9.78
N PRO A 199 -6.68 -40.77 9.45
CA PRO A 199 -6.58 -41.37 8.12
C PRO A 199 -7.20 -40.51 7.01
N PHE A 200 -8.18 -39.67 7.38
CA PHE A 200 -8.86 -38.75 6.47
C PHE A 200 -8.89 -37.33 7.04
N THR A 201 -8.94 -36.35 6.15
CA THR A 201 -9.10 -34.93 6.46
C THR A 201 -9.72 -34.21 5.26
N THR A 202 -9.85 -32.88 5.31
CA THR A 202 -10.52 -32.11 4.28
C THR A 202 -9.59 -31.21 3.49
N VAL A 203 -9.87 -31.10 2.20
CA VAL A 203 -9.37 -30.03 1.33
C VAL A 203 -10.53 -29.21 0.80
N TYR A 204 -10.22 -27.98 0.44
CA TYR A 204 -11.12 -27.12 -0.31
C TYR A 204 -10.48 -26.72 -1.63
N ARG A 205 -11.28 -26.70 -2.69
CA ARG A 205 -10.93 -26.14 -3.99
C ARG A 205 -11.63 -24.80 -4.18
N CYS A 206 -10.90 -23.82 -4.70
CA CYS A 206 -11.42 -22.54 -5.20
C CYS A 206 -10.70 -22.22 -6.52
N GLY A 207 -11.39 -22.41 -7.65
CA GLY A 207 -10.74 -22.33 -8.97
C GLY A 207 -9.62 -23.36 -9.12
N PRO A 208 -8.39 -22.96 -9.52
CA PRO A 208 -7.25 -23.87 -9.61
C PRO A 208 -6.58 -24.14 -8.25
N LEU A 209 -6.87 -23.35 -7.21
CA LEU A 209 -6.31 -23.55 -5.88
C LEU A 209 -6.98 -24.75 -5.22
N ILE A 210 -6.17 -25.68 -4.71
CA ILE A 210 -6.59 -26.72 -3.77
C ILE A 210 -5.72 -26.55 -2.53
N ASP A 211 -6.34 -26.45 -1.36
CA ASP A 211 -5.60 -26.37 -0.10
C ASP A 211 -6.21 -27.21 1.03
N LEU A 212 -5.34 -27.66 1.93
CA LEU A 212 -5.68 -28.30 3.19
C LEU A 212 -6.35 -27.29 4.12
N CYS A 213 -7.65 -27.46 4.33
CA CYS A 213 -8.44 -26.57 5.17
C CYS A 213 -9.57 -27.35 5.84
N ARG A 214 -9.84 -27.04 7.11
CA ARG A 214 -10.96 -27.65 7.88
C ARG A 214 -12.32 -27.03 7.51
N GLY A 215 -12.32 -25.81 6.96
CA GLY A 215 -13.55 -25.04 6.66
C GLY A 215 -14.36 -24.66 7.90
N PRO A 216 -15.65 -24.25 7.74
CA PRO A 216 -16.36 -24.10 6.48
C PRO A 216 -15.95 -22.85 5.68
N HIS A 217 -16.33 -22.79 4.41
CA HIS A 217 -16.19 -21.61 3.55
C HIS A 217 -17.57 -21.09 3.12
N VAL A 218 -17.63 -19.82 2.73
CA VAL A 218 -18.79 -19.25 2.02
C VAL A 218 -19.01 -19.99 0.69
N ARG A 219 -20.20 -19.86 0.09
CA ARG A 219 -20.57 -20.62 -1.12
C ARG A 219 -19.64 -20.40 -2.33
N HIS A 220 -19.22 -19.17 -2.55
CA HIS A 220 -18.37 -18.77 -3.67
C HIS A 220 -17.67 -17.44 -3.38
N THR A 221 -16.62 -17.11 -4.14
CA THR A 221 -15.80 -15.89 -3.98
C THR A 221 -16.64 -14.61 -3.97
N GLY A 222 -17.66 -14.48 -4.82
CA GLY A 222 -18.53 -13.28 -4.85
C GLY A 222 -19.40 -13.01 -3.61
N LYS A 223 -19.23 -13.76 -2.51
CA LYS A 223 -19.79 -13.43 -1.18
C LYS A 223 -18.83 -12.60 -0.33
N VAL A 224 -17.56 -12.52 -0.72
CA VAL A 224 -16.56 -11.62 -0.15
C VAL A 224 -16.68 -10.30 -0.91
N LYS A 225 -16.96 -9.22 -0.20
CA LYS A 225 -17.17 -7.86 -0.71
C LYS A 225 -16.65 -6.86 0.32
#